data_AF-A0AAU6WJJ1-F1
#
_entry.id   AF-A0AAU6WJJ1-F1
#
_cell.length_a   1.000
_cell.length_b   1.000
_cell.length_c   1.000
_cell.angle_alpha   90.00
_cell.angle_beta   90.00
_cell.angle_gamma   90.00
#
_symmetry.space_group_name_H-M   'P 1'
#
loop_
_entity.id
_entity.type
_entity.pdbx_description
1 polymer ?
#
loop_
_entity_poly.entity_id
_entity_poly.type
_entity_poly.pdbx_seq_one_letter_code
_entity_poly.pdbx_strand_id
1 'polypeptide(L)'
;MAQLADTKQTLDTVQAEADSLRAAEEEAAASKKAEEKKAKEAAEKAEKEKSNKAKKVSKRDLAQIVKKPDAHIDENVILYARITQFDSGTGPCSFRADLSHAYVGKYDYDYNSMFSAGDGLFSCDILDDFVADDIVQVTATVLGSLTYDTTIGGSTTVPKFQVVKIKRA
;
A
#
# COMPACT_ATOMS: atom_id res chain seq x y z
N MET A 1 -21.26 59.46 -17.95
CA MET A 1 -19.95 59.40 -17.25
C MET A 1 -20.02 58.68 -15.91
N ALA A 2 -21.11 58.76 -15.14
CA ALA A 2 -21.24 58.08 -13.83
C ALA A 2 -21.17 56.54 -13.89
N GLN A 3 -21.83 55.89 -14.86
CA GLN A 3 -21.82 54.42 -14.99
C GLN A 3 -20.42 53.82 -15.22
N LEU A 4 -19.54 54.50 -15.94
CA LEU A 4 -18.17 54.02 -16.21
C LEU A 4 -17.28 54.03 -14.96
N ALA A 5 -17.50 54.98 -14.05
CA ALA A 5 -16.73 55.05 -12.80
C ALA A 5 -17.12 53.92 -11.83
N ASP A 6 -18.41 53.64 -11.73
CA ASP A 6 -18.99 52.57 -10.90
C ASP A 6 -18.54 51.17 -11.38
N THR A 7 -18.52 50.98 -12.70
CA THR A 7 -18.05 49.72 -13.30
C THR A 7 -16.56 49.49 -13.02
N LYS A 8 -15.75 50.55 -13.06
CA LYS A 8 -14.30 50.46 -12.79
C LYS A 8 -14.02 50.11 -11.32
N GLN A 9 -14.76 50.75 -10.40
CA GLN A 9 -14.64 50.49 -8.97
C GLN A 9 -15.07 49.05 -8.60
N THR A 10 -16.09 48.53 -9.29
CA THR A 10 -16.53 47.14 -9.15
C THR A 10 -15.46 46.15 -9.65
N LEU A 11 -14.85 46.42 -10.81
CA LEU A 11 -13.76 45.62 -11.37
C LEU A 11 -12.53 45.58 -10.45
N ASP A 12 -12.13 46.72 -9.90
CA ASP A 12 -11.00 46.80 -8.98
C ASP A 12 -11.26 45.99 -7.69
N THR A 13 -12.51 45.96 -7.21
CA THR A 13 -12.92 45.19 -6.04
C THR A 13 -12.90 43.68 -6.31
N VAL A 14 -13.46 43.25 -7.45
CA VAL A 14 -13.46 41.84 -7.86
C VAL A 14 -12.05 41.33 -8.10
N GLN A 15 -11.16 42.17 -8.66
CA GLN A 15 -9.75 41.81 -8.87
C GLN A 15 -9.03 41.61 -7.53
N ALA A 16 -9.25 42.51 -6.56
CA ALA A 16 -8.66 42.39 -5.23
C ALA A 16 -9.15 41.14 -4.47
N GLU A 17 -10.44 40.81 -4.57
CA GLU A 17 -11.00 39.57 -4.01
C GLU A 17 -10.40 38.33 -4.67
N ALA A 18 -10.29 38.30 -6.01
CA ALA A 18 -9.69 37.21 -6.75
C ALA A 18 -8.21 36.98 -6.38
N ASP A 19 -7.44 38.04 -6.20
CA ASP A 19 -6.03 37.96 -5.80
C ASP A 19 -5.89 37.45 -4.36
N SER A 20 -6.78 37.88 -3.45
CA SER A 20 -6.80 37.37 -2.07
C SER A 20 -7.16 35.89 -1.97
N LEU A 21 -8.13 35.43 -2.79
CA LEU A 21 -8.52 34.03 -2.85
C LEU A 21 -7.39 33.17 -3.42
N ARG A 22 -6.70 33.64 -4.46
CA ARG A 22 -5.51 32.97 -5.00
C ARG A 22 -4.38 32.86 -4.00
N ALA A 23 -4.09 33.93 -3.25
CA ALA A 23 -3.08 33.90 -2.21
C ALA A 23 -3.43 32.90 -1.10
N ALA A 24 -4.71 32.84 -0.69
CA ALA A 24 -5.19 31.87 0.30
C ALA A 24 -5.12 30.42 -0.22
N GLU A 25 -5.42 30.19 -1.50
CA GLU A 25 -5.27 28.87 -2.13
C GLU A 25 -3.80 28.44 -2.23
N GLU A 26 -2.89 29.35 -2.56
CA GLU A 26 -1.45 29.07 -2.60
C GLU A 26 -0.88 28.75 -1.21
N GLU A 27 -1.26 29.50 -0.16
CA GLU A 27 -0.89 29.16 1.22
C GLU A 27 -1.48 27.82 1.67
N ALA A 28 -2.74 27.55 1.35
CA ALA A 28 -3.37 26.27 1.67
C ALA A 28 -2.69 25.10 0.93
N ALA A 29 -2.32 25.28 -0.34
CA ALA A 29 -1.59 24.29 -1.12
C ALA A 29 -0.16 24.07 -0.59
N ALA A 30 0.52 25.14 -0.15
CA ALA A 30 1.84 25.06 0.45
C ALA A 30 1.79 24.33 1.81
N SER A 31 0.80 24.61 2.65
CA SER A 31 0.58 23.92 3.92
C SER A 31 0.31 22.43 3.72
N LYS A 32 -0.58 22.08 2.77
CA LYS A 32 -0.87 20.67 2.43
C LYS A 32 0.37 19.93 1.95
N LYS A 33 1.15 20.52 1.04
CA LYS A 33 2.41 19.91 0.57
C LYS A 33 3.42 19.71 1.70
N ALA A 34 3.52 20.64 2.65
CA ALA A 34 4.41 20.50 3.80
C ALA A 34 3.97 19.37 4.73
N GLU A 35 2.66 19.21 4.95
CA GLU A 35 2.08 18.13 5.75
C GLU A 35 2.24 16.76 5.08
N GLU A 36 1.94 16.66 3.79
CA GLU A 36 2.17 15.46 2.97
C GLU A 36 3.64 15.04 2.98
N LYS A 37 4.57 15.99 2.84
CA LYS A 37 6.00 15.71 2.89
C LYS A 37 6.42 15.14 4.25
N LYS A 38 5.96 15.73 5.35
CA LYS A 38 6.24 15.23 6.71
C LYS A 38 5.64 13.84 6.93
N ALA A 39 4.41 13.60 6.45
CA ALA A 39 3.76 12.31 6.54
C ALA A 39 4.53 11.24 5.75
N LYS A 40 4.98 11.57 4.53
CA LYS A 40 5.79 10.68 3.69
C LYS A 40 7.14 10.35 4.32
N GLU A 41 7.85 11.35 4.85
CA GLU A 41 9.13 11.13 5.55
C GLU A 41 8.96 10.24 6.80
N ALA A 42 7.87 10.41 7.55
CA ALA A 42 7.55 9.57 8.70
C ALA A 42 7.21 8.12 8.29
N ALA A 43 6.42 7.95 7.21
CA ALA A 43 6.07 6.65 6.65
C ALA A 43 7.32 5.90 6.16
N GLU A 44 8.18 6.57 5.37
CA GLU A 44 9.45 5.99 4.89
C GLU A 44 10.37 5.57 6.05
N LYS A 45 10.41 6.37 7.13
CA LYS A 45 11.20 6.01 8.33
C LYS A 45 10.63 4.78 9.03
N ALA A 46 9.31 4.71 9.19
CA ALA A 46 8.63 3.56 9.78
C ALA A 46 8.80 2.29 8.93
N GLU A 47 8.72 2.39 7.60
CA GLU A 47 8.99 1.30 6.67
C GLU A 47 10.43 0.81 6.76
N LYS A 48 11.41 1.72 6.79
CA LYS A 48 12.82 1.36 7.00
C LYS A 48 13.02 0.63 8.31
N GLU A 49 12.37 1.07 9.39
CA GLU A 49 12.46 0.41 10.68
C GLU A 49 11.87 -1.00 10.65
N LYS A 50 10.68 -1.16 10.05
CA LYS A 50 10.04 -2.48 9.85
C LYS A 50 10.91 -3.40 9.00
N SER A 51 11.49 -2.87 7.92
CA SER A 51 12.40 -3.62 7.04
C SER A 51 13.66 -4.07 7.77
N ASN A 52 14.26 -3.22 8.61
CA ASN A 52 15.44 -3.56 9.41
C ASN A 52 15.15 -4.60 10.49
N LYS A 53 13.93 -4.61 11.04
CA LYS A 53 13.49 -5.60 12.04
C LYS A 53 13.05 -6.93 11.42
N ALA A 54 12.88 -6.98 10.10
CA ALA A 54 12.34 -8.15 9.43
C ALA A 54 13.31 -9.35 9.47
N LYS A 55 12.78 -10.53 9.80
CA LYS A 55 13.58 -11.75 9.92
C LYS A 55 13.22 -12.74 8.82
N LYS A 56 14.24 -13.47 8.33
CA LYS A 56 13.99 -14.67 7.53
C LYS A 56 13.31 -15.71 8.42
N VAL A 57 12.25 -16.32 7.92
CA VAL A 57 11.50 -17.36 8.63
C VAL A 57 11.98 -18.74 8.20
N SER A 58 11.99 -19.70 9.12
CA SER A 58 12.16 -21.11 8.75
C SER A 58 10.86 -21.68 8.17
N LYS A 59 10.93 -22.87 7.57
CA LYS A 59 9.73 -23.62 7.14
C LYS A 59 8.74 -23.81 8.30
N ARG A 60 9.24 -24.06 9.51
CA ARG A 60 8.42 -24.28 10.70
C ARG A 60 7.76 -22.98 11.16
N ASP A 61 8.49 -21.87 11.16
CA ASP A 61 7.96 -20.57 11.57
C ASP A 61 6.86 -20.12 10.61
N LEU A 62 7.09 -20.24 9.30
CA LEU A 62 6.06 -19.96 8.29
C LEU A 62 4.80 -20.82 8.51
N ALA A 63 4.98 -22.12 8.79
CA ALA A 63 3.84 -23.00 9.08
C ALA A 63 3.08 -22.59 10.36
N GLN A 64 3.74 -22.00 11.38
CA GLN A 64 3.04 -21.46 12.55
C GLN A 64 2.26 -20.19 12.20
N ILE A 65 2.88 -19.26 11.45
CA ILE A 65 2.23 -18.03 10.98
C ILE A 65 0.97 -18.38 10.19
N VAL A 66 1.06 -19.27 9.22
CA VAL A 66 -0.09 -19.68 8.40
C VAL A 66 -1.17 -20.37 9.23
N LYS A 67 -0.78 -21.17 10.23
CA LYS A 67 -1.71 -21.89 11.10
C LYS A 67 -2.52 -20.96 12.02
N LYS A 68 -1.90 -19.87 12.50
CA LYS A 68 -2.52 -18.93 13.46
C LYS A 68 -2.04 -17.49 13.20
N PRO A 69 -2.41 -16.88 12.07
CA PRO A 69 -1.83 -15.60 11.68
C PRO A 69 -2.15 -14.47 12.67
N ASP A 70 -3.30 -14.54 13.34
CA ASP A 70 -3.68 -13.56 14.37
C ASP A 70 -2.75 -13.56 15.59
N ALA A 71 -2.07 -14.67 15.87
CA ALA A 71 -1.08 -14.76 16.96
C ALA A 71 0.27 -14.14 16.58
N HIS A 72 0.45 -13.77 15.31
CA HIS A 72 1.69 -13.28 14.73
C HIS A 72 1.55 -11.85 14.18
N ILE A 73 0.46 -11.14 14.49
CA ILE A 73 0.24 -9.75 14.07
C ILE A 73 1.44 -8.88 14.47
N ASP A 74 1.79 -7.93 13.60
CA ASP A 74 2.93 -7.00 13.73
C ASP A 74 4.33 -7.64 13.62
N GLU A 75 4.43 -8.96 13.42
CA GLU A 75 5.70 -9.59 13.10
C GLU A 75 6.18 -9.17 11.71
N ASN A 76 7.46 -8.76 11.63
CA ASN A 76 8.11 -8.40 10.38
C ASN A 76 8.93 -9.58 9.86
N VAL A 77 8.58 -10.08 8.68
CA VAL A 77 9.09 -11.32 8.10
C VAL A 77 9.60 -11.11 6.68
N ILE A 78 10.53 -11.96 6.27
CA ILE A 78 11.02 -12.06 4.89
C ILE A 78 10.56 -13.40 4.33
N LEU A 79 9.79 -13.34 3.25
CA LEU A 79 9.12 -14.46 2.60
C LEU A 79 9.46 -14.51 1.11
N TYR A 80 9.27 -15.66 0.49
CA TYR A 80 9.27 -15.80 -0.96
C TYR A 80 7.88 -16.14 -1.42
N ALA A 81 7.42 -15.49 -2.48
CA ALA A 81 6.07 -15.63 -2.96
C ALA A 81 6.06 -15.76 -4.49
N ARG A 82 5.19 -16.62 -5.02
CA ARG A 82 4.79 -16.57 -6.42
C ARG A 82 3.43 -15.89 -6.49
N ILE A 83 3.35 -14.79 -7.23
CA ILE A 83 2.09 -14.07 -7.44
C ILE A 83 1.17 -14.96 -8.29
N THR A 84 0.01 -15.32 -7.74
CA THR A 84 -0.98 -16.18 -8.41
C THR A 84 -2.16 -15.40 -8.97
N GLN A 85 -2.48 -14.25 -8.38
CA GLN A 85 -3.52 -13.36 -8.89
C GLN A 85 -3.13 -11.91 -8.61
N PHE A 86 -3.06 -11.10 -9.66
CA PHE A 86 -2.91 -9.65 -9.57
C PHE A 86 -3.67 -9.02 -10.75
N ASP A 87 -4.95 -8.76 -10.53
CA ASP A 87 -5.90 -8.35 -11.56
C ASP A 87 -6.94 -7.36 -11.01
N SER A 88 -7.93 -7.00 -11.83
CA SER A 88 -8.98 -6.06 -11.42
C SER A 88 -9.83 -6.53 -10.23
N GLY A 89 -9.86 -7.83 -9.94
CA GLY A 89 -10.58 -8.39 -8.80
C GLY A 89 -9.83 -8.21 -7.47
N THR A 90 -8.50 -8.19 -7.49
CA THR A 90 -7.68 -7.87 -6.32
C THR A 90 -7.40 -6.36 -6.20
N GLY A 91 -7.51 -5.64 -7.32
CA GLY A 91 -7.18 -4.23 -7.41
C GLY A 91 -5.67 -3.99 -7.54
N PRO A 92 -5.24 -2.72 -7.67
CA PRO A 92 -3.84 -2.38 -7.93
C PRO A 92 -2.92 -2.54 -6.71
N CYS A 93 -3.50 -2.49 -5.50
CA CYS A 93 -2.72 -2.46 -4.26
C CYS A 93 -2.69 -3.78 -3.50
N SER A 94 -3.33 -4.82 -4.03
CA SER A 94 -3.35 -6.14 -3.41
C SER A 94 -3.20 -7.23 -4.44
N PHE A 95 -2.56 -8.33 -4.03
CA PHE A 95 -2.39 -9.51 -4.85
C PHE A 95 -2.46 -10.78 -4.00
N ARG A 96 -2.83 -11.88 -4.64
CA ARG A 96 -2.73 -13.22 -4.05
C ARG A 96 -1.44 -13.86 -4.48
N ALA A 97 -0.83 -14.56 -3.54
CA ALA A 97 0.38 -15.31 -3.81
C ALA A 97 0.43 -16.59 -2.98
N ASP A 98 1.15 -17.56 -3.51
CA ASP A 98 1.51 -18.76 -2.75
C ASP A 98 2.91 -18.57 -2.16
N LEU A 99 3.09 -19.00 -0.90
CA LEU A 99 4.30 -18.72 -0.12
C LEU A 99 5.22 -19.90 0.10
N SER A 100 6.50 -19.57 0.23
CA SER A 100 7.53 -20.42 0.78
C SER A 100 8.48 -19.61 1.67
N HIS A 101 9.11 -20.33 2.60
CA HIS A 101 10.17 -19.79 3.47
C HIS A 101 11.48 -19.51 2.71
N ALA A 102 11.63 -20.08 1.51
CA ALA A 102 12.82 -19.98 0.67
C ALA A 102 12.46 -19.84 -0.80
N TYR A 103 13.42 -19.43 -1.63
CA TYR A 103 13.31 -19.56 -3.07
C TYR A 103 13.31 -21.05 -3.45
N VAL A 104 12.29 -21.47 -4.17
CA VAL A 104 12.03 -22.87 -4.51
C VAL A 104 11.57 -22.96 -5.97
N GLY A 105 11.32 -24.18 -6.48
CA GLY A 105 10.79 -24.35 -7.83
C GLY A 105 9.46 -23.59 -8.00
N LYS A 106 9.14 -23.21 -9.24
CA LYS A 106 7.99 -22.35 -9.58
C LYS A 106 6.66 -22.81 -8.96
N TYR A 107 6.51 -24.12 -8.71
CA TYR A 107 5.27 -24.73 -8.21
C TYR A 107 5.37 -25.25 -6.77
N ASP A 108 6.49 -24.99 -6.07
CA ASP A 108 6.75 -25.50 -4.72
C ASP A 108 6.39 -24.48 -3.61
N TYR A 109 5.44 -23.59 -3.91
CA TYR A 109 4.92 -22.58 -2.98
C TYR A 109 3.60 -23.08 -2.41
N ASP A 110 3.55 -23.33 -1.10
CA ASP A 110 2.51 -24.18 -0.49
C ASP A 110 1.34 -23.41 0.12
N TYR A 111 1.54 -22.14 0.49
CA TYR A 111 0.57 -21.42 1.33
C TYR A 111 -0.07 -20.23 0.63
N ASN A 112 -1.34 -20.36 0.26
CA ASN A 112 -2.12 -19.26 -0.28
C ASN A 112 -2.25 -18.12 0.72
N SER A 113 -1.98 -16.90 0.28
CA SER A 113 -1.90 -15.71 1.13
C SER A 113 -2.35 -14.47 0.38
N MET A 114 -2.75 -13.44 1.15
CA MET A 114 -3.09 -12.13 0.62
C MET A 114 -2.04 -11.09 0.99
N PHE A 115 -1.62 -10.28 0.03
CA PHE A 115 -0.70 -9.16 0.24
C PHE A 115 -1.40 -7.85 -0.10
N SER A 116 -1.16 -6.82 0.71
CA SER A 116 -1.55 -5.43 0.42
C SER A 116 -0.37 -4.49 0.62
N ALA A 117 -0.25 -3.45 -0.20
CA ALA A 117 0.74 -2.39 -0.07
C ALA A 117 0.08 -1.05 0.26
N GLY A 118 0.84 -0.14 0.86
CA GLY A 118 0.35 1.18 1.23
C GLY A 118 -0.89 1.18 2.12
N ASP A 119 -1.85 2.03 1.76
CA ASP A 119 -3.19 2.09 2.35
C ASP A 119 -4.14 0.98 1.85
N GLY A 120 -3.68 0.12 0.94
CA GLY A 120 -4.46 -0.94 0.33
C GLY A 120 -5.43 -0.49 -0.76
N LEU A 121 -5.43 0.79 -1.15
CA LEU A 121 -6.37 1.37 -2.11
C LEU A 121 -5.67 2.08 -3.28
N PHE A 122 -4.78 3.03 -3.00
CA PHE A 122 -4.14 3.86 -4.03
C PHE A 122 -2.65 4.14 -3.78
N SER A 123 -2.18 3.99 -2.55
CA SER A 123 -0.81 4.39 -2.16
C SER A 123 0.20 3.24 -2.32
N CYS A 124 0.23 2.55 -3.47
CA CYS A 124 0.89 1.25 -3.63
C CYS A 124 1.89 1.14 -4.78
N ASP A 125 2.51 2.26 -5.19
CA ASP A 125 3.49 2.37 -6.28
C ASP A 125 4.59 1.28 -6.25
N ILE A 126 4.91 0.74 -5.06
CA ILE A 126 5.87 -0.37 -4.90
C ILE A 126 5.46 -1.66 -5.64
N LEU A 127 4.20 -1.77 -6.08
CA LEU A 127 3.65 -2.93 -6.76
C LEU A 127 3.53 -2.75 -8.29
N ASP A 128 3.74 -1.54 -8.83
CA ASP A 128 3.44 -1.20 -10.23
C ASP A 128 4.17 -2.08 -11.27
N ASP A 129 5.39 -2.52 -10.96
CA ASP A 129 6.23 -3.33 -11.85
C ASP A 129 6.03 -4.85 -11.71
N PHE A 130 5.07 -5.29 -10.88
CA PHE A 130 4.82 -6.70 -10.58
C PHE A 130 3.50 -7.16 -11.16
N VAL A 131 3.49 -8.39 -11.67
CA VAL A 131 2.31 -9.00 -12.28
C VAL A 131 2.12 -10.44 -11.81
N ALA A 132 1.00 -11.05 -12.18
CA ALA A 132 0.80 -12.48 -11.99
C ALA A 132 1.98 -13.29 -12.58
N ASP A 133 2.29 -14.42 -11.94
CA ASP A 133 3.42 -15.31 -12.21
C ASP A 133 4.82 -14.83 -11.81
N ASP A 134 4.99 -13.58 -11.36
CA ASP A 134 6.27 -13.14 -10.80
C ASP A 134 6.64 -13.90 -9.52
N ILE A 135 7.92 -14.25 -9.40
CA ILE A 135 8.49 -14.78 -8.16
C ILE A 135 9.24 -13.65 -7.46
N VAL A 136 8.85 -13.39 -6.22
CA VAL A 136 9.30 -12.22 -5.45
C VAL A 136 9.80 -12.61 -4.08
N GLN A 137 10.74 -11.83 -3.57
CA GLN A 137 11.10 -11.80 -2.17
C GLN A 137 10.38 -10.61 -1.53
N VAL A 138 9.54 -10.89 -0.53
CA VAL A 138 8.71 -9.89 0.14
C VAL A 138 9.17 -9.72 1.58
N THR A 139 9.48 -8.50 1.97
CA THR A 139 9.52 -8.09 3.38
C THR A 139 8.15 -7.58 3.75
N ALA A 140 7.52 -8.20 4.72
CA ALA A 140 6.14 -7.90 5.07
C ALA A 140 5.90 -7.90 6.58
N THR A 141 4.86 -7.18 6.98
CA THR A 141 4.28 -7.26 8.33
C THR A 141 3.05 -8.17 8.29
N VAL A 142 2.93 -9.10 9.23
CA VAL A 142 1.73 -9.95 9.36
C VAL A 142 0.55 -9.08 9.84
N LEU A 143 -0.59 -9.17 9.15
CA LEU A 143 -1.83 -8.46 9.49
C LEU A 143 -2.90 -9.34 10.13
N GLY A 144 -2.63 -10.65 10.27
CA GLY A 144 -3.59 -11.62 10.79
C GLY A 144 -4.31 -12.39 9.69
N SER A 145 -5.48 -12.91 10.01
CA SER A 145 -6.32 -13.65 9.08
C SER A 145 -7.21 -12.71 8.24
N LEU A 146 -7.45 -13.10 7.00
CA LEU A 146 -8.42 -12.50 6.11
C LEU A 146 -9.39 -13.58 5.64
N THR A 147 -10.67 -13.39 5.93
CA THR A 147 -11.75 -14.23 5.39
C THR A 147 -12.47 -13.48 4.28
N TYR A 148 -12.67 -14.14 3.14
CA TYR A 148 -13.40 -13.57 2.01
C TYR A 148 -14.23 -14.62 1.28
N ASP A 149 -15.28 -14.16 0.60
CA ASP A 149 -16.14 -15.02 -0.21
C ASP A 149 -15.52 -15.29 -1.59
N THR A 150 -15.67 -16.52 -2.03
CA THR A 150 -15.21 -17.01 -3.33
C THR A 150 -16.32 -16.96 -4.37
N THR A 151 -15.96 -16.81 -5.63
CA THR A 151 -16.91 -16.66 -6.75
C THR A 151 -17.75 -17.91 -7.02
N ILE A 152 -17.31 -19.09 -6.58
CA ILE A 152 -18.01 -20.38 -6.77
C ILE A 152 -19.03 -20.64 -5.62
N GLY A 153 -19.11 -19.72 -4.65
CA GLY A 153 -19.93 -19.87 -3.45
C GLY A 153 -19.15 -20.59 -2.35
N GLY A 154 -19.01 -19.91 -1.21
CA GLY A 154 -18.23 -20.34 -0.05
C GLY A 154 -17.20 -19.30 0.35
N SER A 155 -16.69 -19.39 1.57
CA SER A 155 -15.67 -18.48 2.09
C SER A 155 -14.33 -19.20 2.27
N THR A 156 -13.24 -18.45 2.24
CA THR A 156 -11.90 -18.95 2.53
C THR A 156 -11.18 -18.00 3.47
N THR A 157 -10.30 -18.55 4.30
CA THR A 157 -9.50 -17.79 5.27
C THR A 157 -8.03 -18.01 4.98
N VAL A 158 -7.30 -16.92 4.77
CA VAL A 158 -5.86 -16.91 4.45
C VAL A 158 -5.12 -15.95 5.37
N PRO A 159 -3.81 -16.14 5.59
CA PRO A 159 -3.00 -15.09 6.21
C PRO A 159 -2.91 -13.86 5.29
N LYS A 160 -2.99 -12.68 5.90
CA LYS A 160 -2.80 -11.38 5.23
C LYS A 160 -1.50 -10.73 5.68
N PHE A 161 -0.83 -10.10 4.74
CA PHE A 161 0.45 -9.44 4.94
C PHE A 161 0.43 -8.03 4.34
N GLN A 162 1.05 -7.09 5.05
CA GLN A 162 1.35 -5.76 4.54
C GLN A 162 2.76 -5.78 3.92
N VAL A 163 2.87 -5.45 2.64
CA VAL A 163 4.15 -5.30 1.95
C VAL A 163 4.87 -4.05 2.47
N VAL A 164 6.09 -4.25 2.96
CA VAL A 164 7.02 -3.16 3.35
C VAL A 164 8.07 -2.97 2.27
N LYS A 165 8.54 -4.08 1.67
CA LYS A 165 9.49 -4.05 0.56
C LYS A 165 9.30 -5.29 -0.31
N ILE A 166 9.39 -5.12 -1.61
CA ILE A 166 9.27 -6.21 -2.59
C ILE A 166 10.38 -6.08 -3.64
N LYS A 167 10.85 -7.22 -4.14
CA LYS A 167 11.79 -7.32 -5.27
C LYS A 167 11.63 -8.67 -5.95
N ARG A 168 12.01 -8.78 -7.22
CA ARG A 168 12.12 -10.08 -7.90
C ARG A 168 13.20 -10.94 -7.22
N ALA A 169 12.91 -12.23 -7.06
CA ALA A 169 13.78 -13.18 -6.38
C ALA A 169 14.70 -13.92 -7.35
#